data_AF-A0A2S9FCV4-F1
#
_entry.id   AF-A0A2S9FCV4-F1
#
_cell.length_a   1.000
_cell.length_b   1.000
_cell.length_c   1.000
_cell.angle_alpha   90.00
_cell.angle_beta   90.00
_cell.angle_gamma   90.00
#
_symmetry.space_group_name_H-M   'P 1'
#
loop_
_entity.id
_entity.type
_entity.pdbx_description
1 polymer ?
#
loop_
_entity_poly.entity_id
_entity_poly.type
_entity_poly.pdbx_seq_one_letter_code
_entity_poly.pdbx_strand_id
1 'polypeptide(L)'
;MGQPTTRLQISGHRFLARRLQHALVRGDVRMIDDPLRAQSLSLSSGAVLAAIAVAVCAVLAFVRPGGNLGDAPIVVVRESGAMYVRIDDVMHPVFNLASARLIVGSAAVPRVVSQRAVDRAPRGPHVGIPGAPEQILAPLRAEEATWTVCDDQRAATTVTAGPVAETTVTRGASVLATPRGESAAVTYLLHGGWRARVDLRHPAV
;
A
#
# COMPACT_ATOMS: atom_id res chain seq x y z
N MET A 1 -23.79 57.05 29.56
CA MET A 1 -24.06 56.11 30.67
C MET A 1 -25.16 55.15 30.22
N GLY A 2 -24.84 53.91 29.87
CA GLY A 2 -25.84 52.90 29.53
C GLY A 2 -26.38 52.26 30.81
N GLN A 3 -27.70 52.24 31.01
CA GLN A 3 -28.30 51.53 32.13
C GLN A 3 -28.04 50.02 31.97
N PRO A 4 -27.57 49.31 33.02
CA PRO A 4 -27.33 47.88 32.93
C PRO A 4 -28.67 47.16 32.73
N THR A 5 -28.78 46.40 31.65
CA THR A 5 -29.94 45.56 31.39
C THR A 5 -30.04 44.50 32.48
N THR A 6 -31.19 44.44 33.15
CA THR A 6 -31.39 43.49 34.24
C THR A 6 -31.59 42.07 33.67
N ARG A 7 -31.16 41.04 34.40
CA ARG A 7 -31.38 39.63 33.98
C ARG A 7 -32.84 39.33 33.65
N LEU A 8 -33.76 40.00 34.35
CA LEU A 8 -35.20 39.89 34.14
C LEU A 8 -35.62 40.44 32.77
N GLN A 9 -35.10 41.61 32.38
CA GLN A 9 -35.36 42.20 31.06
C GLN A 9 -34.82 41.33 29.92
N ILE A 10 -33.62 40.76 30.06
CA ILE A 10 -33.03 39.86 29.05
C ILE A 10 -33.87 38.58 28.92
N SER A 11 -34.29 37.99 30.05
CA SER A 11 -35.13 36.80 30.05
C SER A 11 -36.50 37.06 29.38
N GLY A 12 -37.14 38.19 29.73
CA GLY A 12 -38.42 38.60 29.15
C GLY A 12 -38.33 38.86 27.64
N HIS A 13 -37.29 39.56 27.20
CA HIS A 13 -37.05 39.78 25.77
C HIS A 13 -36.82 38.46 25.02
N ARG A 14 -36.02 37.55 25.58
CA ARG A 14 -35.75 36.23 24.98
C ARG A 14 -37.00 35.34 24.96
N PHE A 15 -37.90 35.48 25.93
CA PHE A 15 -39.21 34.84 25.92
C PHE A 15 -40.12 35.38 24.80
N LEU A 16 -40.25 36.71 24.68
CA LEU A 16 -41.04 37.34 23.62
C LEU A 16 -40.52 36.98 22.22
N ALA A 17 -39.20 36.99 22.03
CA ALA A 17 -38.57 36.59 20.77
C ALA A 17 -38.89 35.12 20.40
N ARG A 18 -38.79 34.19 21.35
CA ARG A 18 -39.14 32.77 21.12
C ARG A 18 -40.61 32.58 20.79
N ARG A 19 -41.50 33.32 21.45
CA ARG A 19 -42.95 33.28 21.21
C ARG A 19 -43.29 33.78 19.81
N LEU A 20 -42.65 34.85 19.34
CA LEU A 20 -42.80 35.35 17.96
C LEU A 20 -42.26 34.35 16.93
N GLN A 21 -41.10 33.72 17.18
CA GLN A 21 -40.56 32.68 16.31
C GLN A 21 -41.50 31.47 16.19
N HIS A 22 -42.10 31.02 17.28
CA HIS A 22 -43.10 29.95 17.27
C HIS A 22 -44.36 30.33 16.49
N ALA A 23 -44.88 31.54 16.70
CA ALA A 23 -46.05 32.04 15.97
C ALA A 23 -45.80 32.12 14.45
N LEU A 24 -44.60 32.52 14.02
CA LEU A 24 -44.23 32.59 12.61
C LEU A 24 -44.00 31.22 11.96
N VAL A 25 -43.40 30.27 12.69
CA VAL A 25 -43.06 28.94 12.15
C VAL A 25 -44.25 27.98 12.19
N ARG A 26 -45.11 28.06 13.22
CA ARG A 26 -46.22 27.12 13.43
C ARG A 26 -47.63 27.74 13.36
N GLY A 27 -47.77 29.05 13.32
CA GLY A 27 -49.08 29.72 13.34
C GLY A 27 -49.82 29.62 14.68
N ASP A 28 -49.19 29.08 15.73
CA ASP A 28 -49.77 28.94 17.08
C ASP A 28 -48.84 29.57 18.12
N VAL A 29 -49.45 30.25 19.10
CA VAL A 29 -48.79 30.98 20.18
C VAL A 29 -48.78 30.18 21.49
N ARG A 30 -49.46 29.03 21.54
CA ARG A 30 -49.49 28.12 22.68
C ARG A 30 -48.20 27.30 22.70
N MET A 31 -47.20 27.75 23.46
CA MET A 31 -45.93 27.03 23.71
C MET A 31 -46.11 25.77 24.58
N ILE A 32 -47.06 24.89 24.24
CA ILE A 32 -47.33 23.65 25.00
C ILE A 32 -46.21 22.64 24.77
N ASP A 33 -45.74 22.51 23.52
CA ASP A 33 -44.56 21.73 23.15
C ASP A 33 -43.57 22.62 22.40
N ASP A 34 -42.29 22.61 22.80
CA ASP A 34 -41.23 23.44 22.22
C ASP A 34 -40.20 22.57 21.45
N PRO A 35 -40.57 21.99 20.28
CA PRO A 35 -39.70 21.11 19.51
C PRO A 35 -38.48 21.84 18.93
N LEU A 36 -38.55 23.15 18.72
CA LEU A 36 -37.41 23.98 18.31
C LEU A 36 -36.36 24.09 19.42
N ARG A 37 -36.78 24.12 20.68
CA ARG A 37 -35.88 24.04 21.82
C ARG A 37 -35.22 22.66 21.91
N ALA A 38 -35.96 21.57 21.70
CA ALA A 38 -35.38 20.23 21.66
C ALA A 38 -34.36 20.08 20.51
N GLN A 39 -34.69 20.57 19.31
CA GLN A 39 -33.80 20.51 18.15
C GLN A 39 -32.54 21.39 18.32
N SER A 40 -32.68 22.60 18.85
CA SER A 40 -31.52 23.48 19.12
C SER A 40 -30.63 22.94 20.24
N LEU A 41 -31.21 22.32 21.28
CA LEU A 41 -30.44 21.64 22.31
C LEU A 41 -29.64 20.46 21.73
N SER A 42 -30.26 19.62 20.91
CA SER A 42 -29.58 18.51 20.22
C SER A 42 -28.47 18.98 19.28
N LEU A 43 -28.69 20.07 18.54
CA LEU A 43 -27.64 20.66 17.69
C LEU A 43 -26.49 21.23 18.52
N SER A 44 -26.80 21.90 19.62
CA SER A 44 -25.79 22.49 20.51
C SER A 44 -24.96 21.41 21.22
N SER A 45 -25.58 20.32 21.68
CA SER A 45 -24.87 19.21 22.31
C SER A 45 -23.99 18.47 21.29
N GLY A 46 -24.49 18.25 20.07
CA GLY A 46 -23.72 17.71 18.96
C GLY A 46 -22.51 18.57 18.61
N ALA A 47 -22.68 19.89 18.54
CA ALA A 47 -21.59 20.83 18.26
C ALA A 47 -20.51 20.82 19.35
N VAL A 48 -20.92 20.75 20.63
CA VAL A 48 -19.97 20.63 21.76
C VAL A 48 -19.21 19.31 21.70
N LEU A 49 -19.89 18.20 21.43
CA LEU A 49 -19.23 16.89 21.27
C LEU A 49 -18.25 16.88 20.08
N ALA A 50 -18.64 17.46 18.95
CA ALA A 50 -17.76 17.59 17.79
C ALA A 50 -16.51 18.43 18.12
N ALA A 51 -16.67 19.55 18.82
CA ALA A 51 -15.55 20.39 19.26
C ALA A 51 -14.59 19.63 20.19
N ILE A 52 -15.13 18.84 21.13
CA ILE A 52 -14.33 17.99 22.02
C ILE A 52 -13.58 16.93 21.21
N ALA A 53 -14.25 16.26 20.27
CA ALA A 53 -13.61 15.24 19.42
C ALA A 53 -12.45 15.83 18.59
N VAL A 54 -12.65 17.01 17.99
CA VAL A 54 -11.59 17.73 17.27
C VAL A 54 -10.43 18.08 18.19
N ALA A 55 -10.71 18.58 19.40
CA ALA A 55 -9.67 18.89 20.39
C ALA A 55 -8.86 17.64 20.79
N VAL A 56 -9.52 16.50 21.02
CA VAL A 56 -8.86 15.22 21.32
C VAL A 56 -7.97 14.79 20.16
N CYS A 57 -8.47 14.82 18.93
CA CYS A 57 -7.67 14.51 17.74
C CYS A 57 -6.45 15.42 17.60
N ALA A 58 -6.61 16.73 17.85
CA ALA A 58 -5.52 17.70 17.80
C ALA A 58 -4.43 17.39 18.86
N VAL A 59 -4.83 17.07 20.09
CA VAL A 59 -3.91 16.69 21.15
C VAL A 59 -3.17 15.39 20.80
N LEU A 60 -3.87 14.37 20.31
CA LEU A 60 -3.26 13.10 19.91
C LEU A 60 -2.24 13.29 18.77
N ALA A 61 -2.57 14.14 17.79
CA ALA A 61 -1.67 14.45 16.69
C ALA A 61 -0.41 15.19 17.16
N PHE A 62 -0.54 16.10 18.14
CA PHE A 62 0.59 16.84 18.69
C PHE A 62 1.51 15.98 19.58
N VAL A 63 0.94 15.03 20.33
CA VAL A 63 1.71 14.15 21.24
C VAL A 63 2.43 13.03 20.49
N ARG A 64 1.90 12.57 19.34
CA ARG A 64 2.53 11.54 18.50
C ARG A 64 2.81 12.03 17.07
N PRO A 65 3.65 13.07 16.88
CA PRO A 65 4.08 13.47 15.56
C PRO A 65 4.93 12.32 15.01
N GLY A 66 4.46 11.67 13.95
CA GLY A 66 5.02 10.48 13.30
C GLY A 66 6.41 10.02 13.77
N GLY A 67 6.43 8.89 14.49
CA GLY A 67 7.58 8.10 14.96
C GLY A 67 8.98 8.73 14.88
N ASN A 68 9.62 8.94 16.03
CA ASN A 68 11.05 9.27 16.09
C ASN A 68 11.89 8.19 15.39
N LEU A 69 13.02 8.58 14.79
CA LEU A 69 13.96 7.65 14.15
C LEU A 69 14.34 6.50 15.09
N GLY A 70 14.62 6.82 16.38
CA GLY A 70 15.19 5.86 17.33
C GLY A 70 16.44 5.22 16.74
N ASP A 71 16.62 3.92 16.99
CA ASP A 71 17.70 3.11 16.42
C ASP A 71 17.24 2.30 15.20
N ALA A 72 16.20 2.76 14.49
CA ALA A 72 15.70 2.05 13.33
C ALA A 72 16.76 2.04 12.20
N PRO A 73 17.16 0.85 11.69
CA PRO A 73 18.18 0.75 10.65
C PRO A 73 17.63 1.15 9.27
N ILE A 74 16.32 0.99 9.05
CA ILE A 74 15.64 1.37 7.81
C ILE A 74 14.41 2.20 8.18
N VAL A 75 14.25 3.34 7.51
CA VAL A 75 13.09 4.22 7.70
C VAL A 75 12.47 4.61 6.37
N VAL A 76 11.16 4.79 6.37
CA VAL A 76 10.39 5.34 5.25
C VAL A 76 9.70 6.60 5.72
N VAL A 77 9.84 7.66 4.94
CA VAL A 77 9.18 8.93 5.24
C VAL A 77 7.71 8.83 4.86
N ARG A 78 6.84 9.16 5.82
CA ARG A 78 5.38 9.10 5.64
C ARG A 78 4.88 10.02 4.53
N GLU A 79 5.43 11.22 4.45
CA GLU A 79 4.95 12.29 3.57
C GLU A 79 5.38 12.10 2.11
N SER A 80 6.58 11.56 1.86
CA SER A 80 7.16 11.44 0.52
C SER A 80 7.33 10.00 0.04
N GLY A 81 7.24 9.02 0.93
CA GLY A 81 7.60 7.62 0.64
C GLY A 81 9.11 7.40 0.48
N ALA A 82 9.95 8.43 0.63
CA ALA A 82 11.39 8.31 0.49
C ALA A 82 11.98 7.36 1.55
N MET A 83 12.86 6.47 1.12
CA MET A 83 13.49 5.47 1.99
C MET A 83 14.92 5.90 2.37
N TYR A 84 15.29 5.64 3.62
CA TYR A 84 16.62 5.90 4.13
C TYR A 84 17.12 4.70 4.93
N VAL A 85 18.42 4.47 4.88
CA VAL A 85 19.13 3.46 5.67
C VAL A 85 20.13 4.15 6.60
N ARG A 86 20.31 3.62 7.80
CA ARG A 86 21.31 4.13 8.76
C ARG A 86 22.63 3.40 8.58
N ILE A 87 23.71 4.16 8.40
CA ILE A 87 25.09 3.67 8.35
C ILE A 87 25.91 4.59 9.26
N ASP A 88 26.54 4.04 10.29
CA ASP A 88 27.38 4.81 11.24
C ASP A 88 26.69 6.08 11.80
N ASP A 89 25.41 5.94 12.17
CA ASP A 89 24.53 7.01 12.67
C ASP A 89 24.17 8.13 11.68
N VAL A 90 24.55 7.99 10.42
CA VAL A 90 24.17 8.86 9.30
C VAL A 90 23.02 8.23 8.52
N MET A 91 22.04 9.04 8.13
CA MET A 91 20.93 8.61 7.28
C MET A 91 21.29 8.79 5.81
N HIS A 92 21.34 7.69 5.08
CA HIS A 92 21.60 7.67 3.64
C HIS A 92 20.31 7.40 2.88
N PRO A 93 19.93 8.26 1.92
CA PRO A 93 18.86 7.93 0.98
C PRO A 93 19.19 6.62 0.23
N VAL A 94 18.21 5.74 0.06
CA VAL A 94 18.41 4.44 -0.60
C VAL A 94 17.41 4.22 -1.73
N PHE A 95 17.87 3.64 -2.84
CA PHE A 95 17.06 3.46 -4.03
C PHE A 95 15.87 2.50 -3.83
N ASN A 96 16.02 1.45 -3.02
CA ASN A 96 15.00 0.40 -2.85
C ASN A 96 15.18 -0.39 -1.54
N LEU A 97 14.12 -1.13 -1.16
CA LEU A 97 14.11 -1.98 0.03
C LEU A 97 15.16 -3.09 0.00
N ALA A 98 15.42 -3.67 -1.18
CA ALA A 98 16.42 -4.73 -1.32
C ALA A 98 17.81 -4.24 -0.95
N SER A 99 18.21 -3.08 -1.49
CA SER A 99 19.48 -2.43 -1.17
C SER A 99 19.58 -2.08 0.31
N ALA A 100 18.51 -1.56 0.91
CA ALA A 100 18.49 -1.24 2.34
C ALA A 100 18.75 -2.47 3.21
N ARG A 101 18.08 -3.60 2.92
CA ARG A 101 18.27 -4.87 3.63
C ARG A 101 19.65 -5.48 3.41
N LEU A 102 20.21 -5.35 2.22
CA LEU A 102 21.57 -5.79 1.91
C LEU A 102 22.62 -5.00 2.72
N ILE A 103 22.47 -3.67 2.79
CA ILE A 103 23.36 -2.79 3.56
C ILE A 103 23.28 -3.12 5.06
N VAL A 104 22.06 -3.32 5.58
CA VAL A 104 21.84 -3.66 6.99
C VAL A 104 22.25 -5.12 7.30
N GLY A 105 22.33 -5.99 6.29
CA GLY A 105 22.63 -7.40 6.45
C GLY A 105 21.51 -8.23 7.08
N SER A 106 20.27 -7.71 7.11
CA SER A 106 19.12 -8.41 7.68
C SER A 106 17.80 -8.04 7.00
N ALA A 107 16.78 -8.87 7.18
CA ALA A 107 15.43 -8.65 6.67
C ALA A 107 14.63 -7.61 7.49
N ALA A 108 15.28 -6.52 7.91
CA ALA A 108 14.66 -5.49 8.74
C ALA A 108 13.40 -4.91 8.07
N VAL A 109 12.40 -4.62 8.90
CA VAL A 109 11.15 -3.98 8.48
C VAL A 109 11.31 -2.47 8.59
N PRO A 110 11.03 -1.71 7.52
CA PRO A 110 11.15 -0.25 7.56
C PRO A 110 10.22 0.38 8.58
N ARG A 111 10.73 1.33 9.36
CA ARG A 111 9.92 2.14 10.28
C ARG A 111 9.39 3.38 9.57
N VAL A 112 8.09 3.63 9.68
CA VAL A 112 7.49 4.86 9.14
C VAL A 112 7.74 6.03 10.09
N VAL A 113 8.42 7.06 9.59
CA VAL A 113 8.80 8.28 10.34
C VAL A 113 8.30 9.53 9.62
N SER A 114 8.27 10.66 10.32
CA SER A 114 7.97 11.95 9.68
C SER A 114 9.20 12.51 8.96
N GLN A 115 8.98 13.31 7.91
CA GLN A 115 10.05 14.02 7.18
C GLN A 115 10.94 14.84 8.13
N ARG A 116 10.31 15.54 9.09
CA ARG A 116 11.01 16.34 10.11
C ARG A 116 11.97 15.53 10.97
N ALA A 117 11.69 14.25 11.21
CA ALA A 117 12.60 13.39 11.94
C ALA A 117 13.90 13.21 11.13
N VAL A 118 13.79 12.82 9.87
CA VAL A 118 14.93 12.57 8.97
C VAL A 118 15.70 13.86 8.64
N ASP A 119 15.01 15.01 8.58
CA ASP A 119 15.67 16.32 8.38
C ASP A 119 16.61 16.71 9.53
N ARG A 120 16.39 16.18 10.74
CA ARG A 120 17.23 16.46 11.93
C ARG A 120 18.43 15.54 12.05
N ALA A 121 18.46 14.43 11.31
CA ALA A 121 19.56 13.48 11.33
C ALA A 121 20.65 13.90 10.32
N PRO A 122 21.94 13.58 10.58
CA PRO A 122 22.99 13.74 9.59
C PRO A 122 22.64 13.00 8.30
N ARG A 123 22.90 13.62 7.15
CA ARG A 123 22.60 13.04 5.84
C ARG A 123 23.87 12.71 5.07
N GLY A 124 23.88 11.49 4.53
CA GLY A 124 24.93 11.01 3.65
C GLY A 124 24.51 11.03 2.17
N PRO A 125 25.42 10.63 1.26
CA PRO A 125 25.11 10.43 -0.15
C PRO A 125 24.09 9.30 -0.36
N HIS A 126 23.47 9.30 -1.54
CA HIS A 126 22.54 8.25 -1.96
C HIS A 126 23.29 6.92 -2.15
N VAL A 127 22.70 5.81 -1.68
CA VAL A 127 23.30 4.47 -1.71
C VAL A 127 22.34 3.44 -2.31
N GLY A 128 22.89 2.27 -2.65
CA GLY A 128 22.14 1.12 -3.13
C GLY A 128 22.34 0.83 -4.61
N ILE A 129 21.61 -0.16 -5.10
CA ILE A 129 21.70 -0.70 -6.46
C ILE A 129 20.51 -0.17 -7.26
N PRO A 130 20.72 0.70 -8.26
CA PRO A 130 19.63 1.17 -9.13
C PRO A 130 18.94 0.00 -9.85
N GLY A 131 17.61 0.03 -9.92
CA GLY A 131 16.81 -0.99 -10.61
C GLY A 131 16.62 -2.31 -9.83
N ALA A 132 17.17 -2.44 -8.63
CA ALA A 132 16.84 -3.58 -7.77
C ALA A 132 15.38 -3.51 -7.29
N PRO A 133 14.75 -4.65 -6.95
CA PRO A 133 13.32 -4.69 -6.63
C PRO A 133 12.94 -3.86 -5.40
N GLU A 134 11.84 -3.11 -5.51
CA GLU A 134 11.23 -2.36 -4.39
C GLU A 134 10.53 -3.28 -3.38
N GLN A 135 10.04 -4.43 -3.87
CA GLN A 135 9.31 -5.40 -3.08
C GLN A 135 9.99 -6.74 -3.19
N ILE A 136 10.23 -7.37 -2.03
CA ILE A 136 10.72 -8.74 -1.95
C ILE A 136 9.53 -9.58 -1.49
N LEU A 137 8.97 -10.35 -2.42
CA LEU A 137 7.89 -11.30 -2.14
C LEU A 137 8.43 -12.50 -1.35
N ALA A 138 7.52 -13.24 -0.74
CA ALA A 138 7.87 -14.50 -0.11
C ALA A 138 8.46 -15.47 -1.15
N PRO A 139 9.44 -16.32 -0.78
CA PRO A 139 9.89 -17.39 -1.64
C PRO A 139 8.72 -18.28 -2.07
N LEU A 140 8.74 -18.73 -3.33
CA LEU A 140 7.76 -19.69 -3.83
C LEU A 140 7.87 -21.01 -3.06
N ARG A 141 6.74 -21.69 -2.87
CA ARG A 141 6.75 -23.07 -2.35
C ARG A 141 7.30 -24.02 -3.41
N ALA A 142 7.74 -25.21 -2.99
CA ALA A 142 8.32 -26.19 -3.90
C ALA A 142 7.35 -26.57 -5.04
N GLU A 143 6.06 -26.69 -4.73
CA GLU A 143 5.01 -26.96 -5.71
C GLU A 143 4.76 -25.80 -6.70
N GLU A 144 5.03 -24.56 -6.28
CA GLU A 144 4.88 -23.36 -7.12
C GLU A 144 6.15 -23.09 -7.94
N ALA A 145 7.30 -23.60 -7.51
CA ALA A 145 8.60 -23.48 -8.17
C ALA A 145 8.74 -24.43 -9.37
N THR A 146 7.68 -24.55 -10.18
CA THR A 146 7.70 -25.30 -11.44
C THR A 146 8.16 -24.38 -12.57
N TRP A 147 9.03 -24.88 -13.44
CA TRP A 147 9.51 -24.16 -14.61
C TRP A 147 9.23 -24.99 -15.86
N THR A 148 8.68 -24.34 -16.88
CA THR A 148 8.40 -24.97 -18.16
C THR A 148 9.02 -24.14 -19.28
N VAL A 149 9.69 -24.84 -20.20
CA VAL A 149 10.23 -24.24 -21.43
C VAL A 149 9.43 -24.79 -22.59
N CYS A 150 8.78 -23.89 -23.32
CA CYS A 150 8.00 -24.21 -24.51
C CYS A 150 8.74 -23.71 -25.75
N ASP A 151 8.80 -24.54 -26.78
CA ASP A 151 9.24 -24.14 -28.12
C ASP A 151 8.06 -24.27 -29.09
N ASP A 152 7.94 -23.36 -30.04
CA ASP A 152 6.86 -23.34 -31.02
C ASP A 152 7.39 -23.46 -32.45
N GLN A 153 6.51 -23.77 -33.39
CA GLN A 153 6.91 -23.92 -34.80
C GLN A 153 7.28 -22.60 -35.48
N ARG A 154 7.06 -21.45 -34.82
CA ARG A 154 7.55 -20.13 -35.26
C ARG A 154 8.94 -19.84 -34.69
N ALA A 155 9.56 -20.83 -34.06
CA ALA A 155 10.87 -20.78 -33.44
C ALA A 155 10.95 -19.75 -32.30
N ALA A 156 9.86 -19.56 -31.56
CA ALA A 156 9.81 -18.79 -30.33
C ALA A 156 9.96 -19.71 -29.12
N THR A 157 11.05 -19.54 -28.37
CA THR A 157 11.24 -20.19 -27.07
C THR A 157 10.66 -19.32 -25.97
N THR A 158 9.72 -19.86 -25.20
CA THR A 158 9.09 -19.18 -24.06
C THR A 158 9.40 -19.94 -22.78
N VAL A 159 9.71 -19.20 -21.71
CA VAL A 159 9.90 -19.76 -20.36
C VAL A 159 8.76 -19.28 -19.48
N THR A 160 8.09 -20.21 -18.82
CA THR A 160 7.04 -19.92 -17.83
C THR A 160 7.45 -20.45 -16.47
N ALA A 161 7.19 -19.65 -15.43
CA ALA A 161 7.36 -20.02 -14.03
C ALA A 161 5.97 -20.15 -13.40
N GLY A 162 5.76 -21.23 -12.64
CA GLY A 162 4.48 -21.57 -12.02
C GLY A 162 3.80 -22.79 -12.64
N PRO A 163 2.65 -23.21 -12.09
CA PRO A 163 1.91 -24.35 -12.58
C PRO A 163 1.40 -24.08 -14.00
N VAL A 164 1.75 -24.95 -14.94
CA VAL A 164 1.23 -24.91 -16.30
C VAL A 164 -0.09 -25.69 -16.32
N ALA A 165 -1.16 -25.08 -16.83
CA ALA A 165 -2.42 -25.78 -17.08
C ALA A 165 -2.15 -27.03 -17.93
N GLU A 166 -2.80 -28.15 -17.59
CA GLU A 166 -2.53 -29.46 -18.18
C GLU A 166 -2.28 -29.36 -19.68
N THR A 167 -1.03 -29.60 -20.07
CA THR A 167 -0.66 -29.68 -21.47
C THR A 167 -1.14 -31.04 -21.95
N THR A 168 -2.07 -31.06 -22.90
CA THR A 168 -2.49 -32.27 -23.62
C THR A 168 -1.35 -32.73 -24.54
N VAL A 169 -0.21 -33.12 -23.96
CA VAL A 169 0.76 -33.95 -24.66
C VAL A 169 0.10 -35.32 -24.77
N THR A 170 -0.31 -35.69 -25.98
CA THR A 170 -0.76 -37.06 -26.25
C THR A 170 0.32 -38.01 -25.76
N ARG A 171 0.04 -38.78 -24.69
CA ARG A 171 0.99 -39.79 -24.20
C ARG A 171 1.39 -40.68 -25.36
N GLY A 172 2.70 -40.81 -25.58
CA GLY A 172 3.25 -41.63 -26.66
C GLY A 172 3.49 -40.89 -27.98
N ALA A 173 3.18 -39.59 -28.08
CA ALA A 173 3.62 -38.80 -29.22
C ALA A 173 5.16 -38.78 -29.31
N SER A 174 5.67 -38.87 -30.53
CA SER A 174 7.09 -38.69 -30.84
C SER A 174 7.23 -37.49 -31.76
N VAL A 175 8.27 -36.68 -31.52
CA VAL A 175 8.54 -35.48 -32.31
C VAL A 175 9.98 -35.52 -32.76
N LEU A 176 10.21 -35.31 -34.06
CA LEU A 176 11.54 -35.05 -34.60
C LEU A 176 11.80 -33.55 -34.49
N ALA A 177 12.91 -33.20 -33.84
CA ALA A 177 13.31 -31.81 -33.63
C ALA A 177 14.75 -31.61 -34.11
N THR A 178 14.99 -30.48 -34.77
CA THR A 178 16.32 -30.01 -35.14
C THR A 178 16.64 -28.77 -34.31
N PRO A 179 17.81 -28.71 -33.64
CA PRO A 179 18.18 -27.52 -32.88
C PRO A 179 18.28 -26.30 -33.79
N ARG A 180 17.86 -25.15 -33.28
CA ARG A 180 17.94 -23.89 -34.02
C ARG A 180 19.40 -23.55 -34.33
N GLY A 181 19.68 -23.27 -35.60
CA GLY A 181 21.02 -22.92 -36.08
C GLY A 181 21.90 -24.13 -36.44
N GLU A 182 21.40 -25.35 -36.28
CA GLU A 182 22.07 -26.56 -36.72
C GLU A 182 21.53 -27.08 -38.06
N SER A 183 22.33 -27.87 -38.75
CA SER A 183 21.92 -28.56 -39.98
C SER A 183 20.93 -29.69 -39.66
N ALA A 184 20.08 -30.05 -40.63
CA ALA A 184 19.22 -31.24 -40.55
C ALA A 184 19.99 -32.55 -40.27
N ALA A 185 21.31 -32.57 -40.50
CA ALA A 185 22.19 -33.66 -40.10
C ALA A 185 22.24 -33.90 -38.57
N VAL A 186 21.76 -32.95 -37.76
CA VAL A 186 21.61 -33.09 -36.31
C VAL A 186 20.12 -33.05 -35.98
N THR A 187 19.47 -34.20 -36.15
CA THR A 187 18.07 -34.40 -35.78
C THR A 187 17.98 -35.26 -34.52
N TYR A 188 17.08 -34.89 -33.61
CA TYR A 188 16.76 -35.65 -32.41
C TYR A 188 15.31 -36.13 -32.45
N LEU A 189 15.09 -37.35 -31.97
CA LEU A 189 13.78 -37.88 -31.62
C LEU A 189 13.51 -37.58 -30.15
N LEU A 190 12.41 -36.89 -29.88
CA LEU A 190 11.87 -36.64 -28.54
C LEU A 190 10.74 -37.63 -28.28
N HIS A 191 10.94 -38.52 -27.30
CA HIS A 191 9.95 -39.55 -26.95
C HIS A 191 10.07 -39.97 -25.49
N GLY A 192 8.94 -40.11 -24.79
CA GLY A 192 8.90 -40.68 -23.44
C GLY A 192 9.76 -39.95 -22.40
N GLY A 193 9.98 -38.64 -22.58
CA GLY A 193 10.87 -37.84 -21.71
C GLY A 193 12.35 -37.91 -22.07
N TRP A 194 12.71 -38.65 -23.13
CA TRP A 194 14.08 -38.80 -23.60
C TRP A 194 14.30 -38.10 -24.94
N ARG A 195 15.55 -37.73 -25.20
CA ARG A 195 16.03 -37.30 -26.52
C ARG A 195 17.07 -38.31 -27.03
N ALA A 196 16.90 -38.76 -28.28
CA ALA A 196 17.86 -39.63 -28.94
C ALA A 196 18.27 -39.02 -30.28
N ARG A 197 19.56 -39.04 -30.61
CA ARG A 197 20.03 -38.57 -31.92
C ARG A 197 19.63 -39.57 -32.99
N VAL A 198 19.08 -39.09 -34.10
CA VAL A 198 18.67 -39.93 -35.24
C VAL A 198 19.40 -39.46 -36.50
N ASP A 199 19.92 -40.43 -37.26
CA ASP A 199 20.44 -40.19 -38.59
C ASP A 199 19.36 -40.46 -39.64
N LEU A 200 18.79 -39.40 -40.20
CA LEU A 200 17.71 -39.49 -41.19
C LEU A 200 18.14 -40.12 -42.53
N ARG A 201 19.44 -40.36 -42.74
CA ARG A 201 19.96 -41.02 -43.96
C ARG A 201 19.70 -42.53 -43.97
N HIS A 202 19.31 -43.12 -42.83
CA HIS A 202 19.01 -44.54 -42.69
C HIS A 202 17.57 -44.76 -42.18
N PRO A 203 16.53 -44.55 -43.02
CA PRO A 203 15.12 -44.59 -42.60
C PRO A 203 14.54 -46.00 -42.40
N ALA A 204 15.34 -47.06 -42.58
CA ALA A 204 14.90 -48.44 -42.49
C ALA A 204 15.29 -49.08 -41.15
N VAL A 205 14.48 -48.84 -40.11
CA VAL A 205 14.39 -49.68 -38.90
C VAL A 205 12.93 -49.70 -38.45
#